data_AF-Q945X9-F1
#
_entry.id   AF-Q945X9-F1
#
_cell.length_a   1.000
_cell.length_b   1.000
_cell.length_c   1.000
_cell.angle_alpha   90.00
_cell.angle_beta   90.00
_cell.angle_gamma   90.00
#
_symmetry.space_group_name_H-M   'P 1'
#
loop_
_entity.id
_entity.type
_entity.pdbx_description
1 polymer ?
#
loop_
_entity_poly.entity_id
_entity_poly.type
_entity_poly.pdbx_seq_one_letter_code
_entity_poly.pdbx_strand_id
1 'polypeptide(L)'
;GVGKTTIAQKVFNEREIERHFDRRVWVSVSQTFTEEQIMRSMLNTLGEASAKDDANELLKKINQYLLGKRYLIVMDDVWSEDVVWWQRICQGLPKGNGSCIIITTRIEKVSRKMGVKEVRIHRPKFLNEDYSWLLFRKIAFAASDGNCIYPDLEDVGKEIVEKCKGLPLAIKAVGGMMLCKTPYYREWRRIANHFRDELIENDNSVMASLQLSYDELPSYLKSCFLSFSLYPEDCVITKEQLVHCWIAFG
;
A
#
# COMPACT_ATOMS: atom_id res chain seq x y z
N GLY A 1 -5.56 -3.22 -3.99
CA GLY A 1 -5.68 -2.06 -3.10
C GLY A 1 -6.91 -2.09 -2.21
N VAL A 2 -7.10 -3.15 -1.40
CA VAL A 2 -8.20 -3.24 -0.40
C VAL A 2 -7.83 -2.62 0.96
N GLY A 3 -6.57 -2.19 1.14
CA GLY A 3 -6.12 -1.50 2.36
C GLY A 3 -5.39 -2.35 3.39
N LYS A 4 -4.83 -3.52 3.02
CA LYS A 4 -4.03 -4.36 3.95
C LYS A 4 -2.89 -3.59 4.62
N THR A 5 -1.99 -3.02 3.82
CA THR A 5 -0.89 -2.16 4.29
C THR A 5 -1.41 -1.00 5.13
N THR A 6 -2.52 -0.37 4.72
CA THR A 6 -3.13 0.75 5.47
C THR A 6 -3.62 0.33 6.85
N ILE A 7 -4.28 -0.83 6.97
CA ILE A 7 -4.71 -1.37 8.27
C ILE A 7 -3.49 -1.71 9.14
N ALA A 8 -2.48 -2.37 8.56
CA ALA A 8 -1.25 -2.70 9.26
C ALA A 8 -0.51 -1.44 9.75
N GLN A 9 -0.42 -0.39 8.93
CA GLN A 9 0.16 0.89 9.31
C GLN A 9 -0.63 1.58 10.43
N LYS A 10 -1.97 1.51 10.40
CA LYS A 10 -2.80 2.08 11.47
C LYS A 10 -2.57 1.38 12.80
N VAL A 11 -2.53 0.04 12.80
CA VAL A 11 -2.21 -0.74 14.00
C VAL A 11 -0.77 -0.46 14.47
N PHE A 12 0.20 -0.52 13.56
CA PHE A 12 1.61 -0.35 13.88
C PHE A 12 1.92 1.01 14.52
N ASN A 13 1.26 2.07 14.08
CA ASN A 13 1.45 3.44 14.56
C ASN A 13 0.52 3.86 15.71
N GLU A 14 -0.33 2.95 16.20
CA GLU A 14 -1.25 3.26 17.30
C GLU A 14 -0.49 3.44 18.62
N ARG A 15 -0.87 4.43 19.43
CA ARG A 15 -0.10 4.81 20.64
C ARG A 15 -0.06 3.69 21.68
N GLU A 16 -1.16 2.93 21.80
CA GLU A 16 -1.22 1.79 22.71
C GLU A 16 -0.30 0.65 22.25
N ILE A 17 -0.22 0.41 20.95
CA ILE A 17 0.68 -0.57 20.34
C ILE A 17 2.14 -0.13 20.52
N GLU A 18 2.44 1.14 20.28
CA GLU A 18 3.76 1.72 20.52
C GLU A 18 4.22 1.54 21.98
N ARG A 19 3.34 1.74 22.96
CA ARG A 19 3.66 1.54 24.38
C ARG A 19 3.77 0.06 24.76
N HIS A 20 3.09 -0.82 24.03
CA HIS A 20 3.04 -2.25 24.33
C HIS A 20 4.29 -3.00 23.84
N PHE A 21 4.89 -2.58 22.73
CA PHE A 21 6.04 -3.26 22.11
C PHE A 21 7.32 -2.43 22.25
N ASP A 22 8.36 -3.00 22.86
CA ASP A 22 9.67 -2.37 23.06
C ASP A 22 10.39 -2.07 21.72
N ARG A 23 10.14 -2.92 20.72
CA ARG A 23 10.74 -2.83 19.38
C ARG A 23 9.67 -3.08 18.33
N ARG A 24 9.62 -2.23 17.32
CA ARG A 24 8.71 -2.35 16.19
C ARG A 24 9.53 -2.27 14.90
N VAL A 25 9.33 -3.25 14.02
CA VAL A 25 10.09 -3.38 12.77
C VAL A 25 9.11 -3.49 11.62
N TRP A 26 9.33 -2.72 10.56
CA TRP A 26 8.54 -2.79 9.33
C TRP A 26 9.46 -3.14 8.17
N VAL A 27 9.10 -4.18 7.42
CA VAL A 27 9.86 -4.64 6.24
C VAL A 27 8.90 -4.78 5.07
N SER A 28 9.21 -4.13 3.96
CA SER A 28 8.57 -4.41 2.66
C SER A 28 9.28 -5.59 2.02
N VAL A 29 8.53 -6.61 1.61
CA VAL A 29 9.08 -7.78 0.92
C VAL A 29 8.74 -7.65 -0.56
N SER A 30 9.66 -7.10 -1.35
CA SER A 30 9.51 -6.98 -2.80
C SER A 30 9.35 -8.36 -3.46
N GLN A 31 8.91 -8.42 -4.73
CA GLN A 31 8.82 -9.72 -5.42
C GLN A 31 10.21 -10.33 -5.71
N THR A 32 11.20 -9.47 -5.96
CA THR A 32 12.62 -9.85 -6.13
C THR A 32 13.39 -9.50 -4.86
N PHE A 33 13.28 -10.35 -3.84
CA PHE A 33 13.99 -10.18 -2.57
C PHE A 33 15.05 -11.25 -2.35
N THR A 34 16.07 -10.92 -1.57
CA THR A 34 16.96 -11.92 -0.94
C THR A 34 16.73 -11.98 0.57
N GLU A 35 17.07 -13.12 1.17
CA GLU A 35 17.00 -13.31 2.63
C GLU A 35 17.82 -12.24 3.37
N GLU A 36 19.01 -11.92 2.87
CA GLU A 36 19.89 -10.91 3.44
C GLU A 36 19.29 -9.50 3.34
N GLN A 37 18.61 -9.17 2.24
CA GLN A 37 17.96 -7.86 2.09
C GLN A 37 16.87 -7.64 3.15
N ILE A 38 16.05 -8.67 3.40
CA ILE A 38 15.05 -8.64 4.48
C ILE A 38 15.72 -8.42 5.83
N MET A 39 16.74 -9.22 6.16
CA MET A 39 17.43 -9.11 7.45
C MET A 39 18.15 -7.77 7.63
N ARG A 40 18.79 -7.24 6.58
CA ARG A 40 19.39 -5.89 6.60
C ARG A 40 18.33 -4.82 6.82
N SER A 41 17.17 -4.92 6.18
CA SER A 41 16.05 -4.00 6.41
C SER A 41 15.57 -4.03 7.86
N MET A 42 15.51 -5.23 8.48
CA MET A 42 15.18 -5.38 9.89
C MET A 42 16.22 -4.69 10.79
N LEU A 43 17.51 -4.94 10.58
CA LEU A 43 18.58 -4.34 11.37
C LEU A 43 18.65 -2.82 11.24
N ASN A 44 18.49 -2.29 10.02
CA ASN A 44 18.44 -0.86 9.79
C ASN A 44 17.33 -0.20 10.63
N THR A 45 16.17 -0.85 10.73
CA THR A 45 15.05 -0.38 11.57
C THR A 45 15.35 -0.47 13.07
N LEU A 46 16.19 -1.43 13.48
CA LEU A 46 16.67 -1.60 14.85
C LEU A 46 17.82 -0.66 15.22
N GLY A 47 18.28 0.17 14.27
CA GLY A 47 19.33 1.17 14.47
C GLY A 47 20.75 0.67 14.21
N GLU A 48 20.92 -0.48 13.54
CA GLU A 48 22.24 -0.99 13.14
C GLU A 48 22.37 -1.09 11.63
N ALA A 49 23.42 -0.45 11.09
CA ALA A 49 23.80 -0.63 9.71
C ALA A 49 24.66 -1.89 9.58
N SER A 50 24.29 -2.76 8.64
CA SER A 50 25.11 -3.90 8.25
C SER A 50 25.22 -3.95 6.73
N ALA A 51 26.44 -3.74 6.20
CA ALA A 51 26.70 -3.74 4.76
C ALA A 51 27.45 -4.98 4.27
N LYS A 52 28.20 -5.67 5.14
CA LYS A 52 29.10 -6.78 4.75
C LYS A 52 28.80 -8.11 5.41
N ASP A 53 27.94 -8.12 6.44
CA ASP A 53 27.67 -9.33 7.21
C ASP A 53 26.95 -10.37 6.36
N ASP A 54 27.23 -11.65 6.61
CA ASP A 54 26.51 -12.75 5.99
C ASP A 54 25.13 -13.00 6.65
N ALA A 55 24.31 -13.88 6.08
CA ALA A 55 22.98 -14.18 6.61
C ALA A 55 22.97 -14.67 8.07
N ASN A 56 23.99 -15.41 8.52
CA ASN A 56 24.05 -15.92 9.89
C ASN A 56 24.42 -14.82 10.88
N GLU A 57 25.37 -13.96 10.52
CA GLU A 57 25.76 -12.79 11.30
C GLU A 57 24.59 -11.80 11.43
N LEU A 58 23.88 -11.53 10.32
CA LEU A 58 22.68 -10.70 10.31
C LEU A 58 21.62 -11.26 11.27
N LEU A 59 21.31 -12.55 11.19
CA LEU A 59 20.31 -13.20 12.03
C LEU A 59 20.71 -13.21 13.51
N LYS A 60 22.00 -13.42 13.80
CA LYS A 60 22.54 -13.37 15.17
C LYS A 60 22.38 -11.97 15.78
N LYS A 61 22.68 -10.92 15.02
CA LYS A 61 22.47 -9.54 15.45
C LYS A 61 20.99 -9.27 15.71
N ILE A 62 20.11 -9.60 14.76
CA ILE A 62 18.65 -9.44 14.93
C ILE A 62 18.19 -10.13 16.22
N ASN A 63 18.64 -11.35 16.48
CA ASN A 63 18.33 -12.06 17.72
C ASN A 63 18.75 -11.26 18.96
N GLN A 64 20.00 -10.78 19.00
CA GLN A 64 20.53 -10.03 20.13
C GLN A 64 19.74 -8.74 20.44
N TYR A 65 19.31 -8.00 19.40
CA TYR A 65 18.49 -6.79 19.59
C TYR A 65 17.08 -7.07 20.12
N LEU A 66 16.53 -8.23 19.75
CA LEU A 66 15.17 -8.62 20.12
C LEU A 66 15.12 -9.47 21.40
N LEU A 67 16.27 -9.96 21.88
CA LEU A 67 16.34 -10.83 23.04
C LEU A 67 15.82 -10.13 24.30
N GLY A 68 14.89 -10.79 25.01
CA GLY A 68 14.27 -10.23 26.22
C GLY A 68 13.32 -9.05 25.97
N LYS A 69 13.01 -8.72 24.72
CA LYS A 69 12.08 -7.64 24.34
C LYS A 69 10.78 -8.21 23.81
N ARG A 70 9.69 -7.46 24.00
CA ARG A 70 8.45 -7.67 23.28
C ARG A 70 8.51 -6.91 21.96
N TYR A 71 8.52 -7.63 20.85
CA TYR A 71 8.68 -7.04 19.53
C TYR A 71 7.46 -7.25 18.64
N LEU A 72 7.22 -6.29 17.75
CA LEU A 72 6.26 -6.38 16.66
C LEU A 72 7.03 -6.28 15.34
N ILE A 73 6.92 -7.31 14.49
CA ILE A 73 7.48 -7.27 13.13
C ILE A 73 6.32 -7.25 12.14
N VAL A 74 6.39 -6.37 11.14
CA VAL A 74 5.48 -6.37 9.99
C VAL A 74 6.26 -6.78 8.75
N MET A 75 5.85 -7.88 8.12
CA MET A 75 6.30 -8.31 6.80
C MET A 75 5.21 -7.93 5.79
N ASP A 76 5.42 -6.82 5.08
CA ASP A 76 4.44 -6.24 4.16
C ASP A 76 4.60 -6.75 2.73
N ASP A 77 3.47 -6.97 2.06
CA ASP A 77 3.28 -7.44 0.67
C ASP A 77 4.07 -8.71 0.30
N VAL A 78 4.02 -9.76 1.13
CA VAL A 78 4.72 -11.02 0.85
C VAL A 78 4.07 -11.79 -0.30
N TRP A 79 4.85 -12.11 -1.34
CA TRP A 79 4.40 -12.84 -2.54
C TRP A 79 4.86 -14.30 -2.58
N SER A 80 6.04 -14.62 -2.06
CA SER A 80 6.64 -15.94 -2.27
C SER A 80 5.90 -17.04 -1.52
N GLU A 81 5.58 -18.09 -2.27
CA GLU A 81 5.07 -19.36 -1.74
C GLU A 81 6.19 -20.28 -1.23
N ASP A 82 7.45 -19.98 -1.55
CA ASP A 82 8.60 -20.60 -0.92
C ASP A 82 8.86 -19.90 0.42
N VAL A 83 8.80 -20.67 1.50
CA VAL A 83 8.89 -20.19 2.88
C VAL A 83 10.17 -20.64 3.57
N VAL A 84 11.17 -21.16 2.86
CA VAL A 84 12.45 -21.58 3.45
C VAL A 84 13.14 -20.41 4.16
N TRP A 85 13.23 -19.24 3.49
CA TRP A 85 13.76 -18.00 4.09
C TRP A 85 12.99 -17.61 5.36
N TRP A 86 11.65 -17.74 5.34
CA TRP A 86 10.79 -17.41 6.46
C TRP A 86 11.02 -18.33 7.65
N GLN A 87 11.16 -19.63 7.40
CA GLN A 87 11.46 -20.61 8.43
C GLN A 87 12.80 -20.31 9.10
N ARG A 88 13.83 -19.98 8.31
CA ARG A 88 15.16 -19.63 8.82
C ARG A 88 15.14 -18.38 9.70
N ILE A 89 14.48 -17.31 9.26
CA ILE A 89 14.28 -16.10 10.06
C ILE A 89 13.52 -16.45 11.35
N CYS A 90 12.40 -17.16 11.27
CA CYS A 90 11.60 -17.55 12.43
C CYS A 90 12.36 -18.39 13.46
N GLN A 91 13.29 -19.24 13.00
CA GLN A 91 14.14 -20.04 13.89
C GLN A 91 15.16 -19.17 14.63
N GLY A 92 15.68 -18.13 13.98
CA GLY A 92 16.62 -17.19 14.57
C GLY A 92 15.99 -16.12 15.46
N LEU A 93 14.68 -15.89 15.39
CA LEU A 93 13.99 -14.93 16.26
C LEU A 93 13.82 -15.48 17.69
N PRO A 94 14.01 -14.65 18.73
CA PRO A 94 13.79 -15.08 20.11
C PRO A 94 12.30 -15.36 20.34
N LYS A 95 12.00 -16.52 20.93
CA LYS A 95 10.64 -16.97 21.22
C LYS A 95 10.25 -16.60 22.66
N GLY A 96 8.97 -16.34 22.88
CA GLY A 96 8.42 -15.91 24.17
C GLY A 96 8.16 -14.40 24.23
N ASN A 97 7.82 -13.89 25.41
CA ASN A 97 7.64 -12.46 25.72
C ASN A 97 6.42 -11.73 25.10
N GLY A 98 5.52 -12.44 24.42
CA GLY A 98 4.31 -11.85 23.85
C GLY A 98 4.56 -11.06 22.56
N SER A 99 5.64 -11.36 21.86
CA SER A 99 5.95 -10.76 20.57
C SER A 99 4.97 -11.19 19.48
N CYS A 100 4.81 -10.35 18.45
CA CYS A 100 3.86 -10.55 17.37
C CYS A 100 4.53 -10.33 16.01
N ILE A 101 4.09 -11.08 15.00
CA ILE A 101 4.45 -10.85 13.61
C ILE A 101 3.17 -10.71 12.79
N ILE A 102 3.07 -9.61 12.04
CA ILE A 102 1.99 -9.36 11.08
C ILE A 102 2.55 -9.61 9.69
N ILE A 103 1.80 -10.36 8.89
CA ILE A 103 2.11 -10.61 7.49
C ILE A 103 0.97 -10.06 6.66
N THR A 104 1.27 -9.22 5.67
CA THR A 104 0.29 -8.85 4.66
C THR A 104 0.64 -9.56 3.35
N THR A 105 -0.37 -10.12 2.69
CA THR A 105 -0.19 -10.82 1.42
C THR A 105 -1.47 -10.73 0.59
N ARG A 106 -1.33 -10.84 -0.73
CA ARG A 106 -2.45 -10.97 -1.67
C ARG A 106 -2.86 -12.43 -1.86
N ILE A 107 -1.99 -13.37 -1.47
CA ILE A 107 -2.14 -14.80 -1.74
C ILE A 107 -2.41 -15.51 -0.42
N GLU A 108 -3.64 -15.94 -0.20
CA GLU A 108 -4.04 -16.55 1.08
C GLU A 108 -3.18 -17.80 1.41
N LYS A 109 -2.79 -18.57 0.41
CA LYS A 109 -1.92 -19.74 0.56
C LYS A 109 -0.57 -19.41 1.20
N VAL A 110 -0.01 -18.22 0.96
CA VAL A 110 1.24 -17.75 1.58
C VAL A 110 1.07 -17.66 3.09
N SER A 111 -0.03 -17.07 3.58
CA SER A 111 -0.28 -16.95 5.04
C SER A 111 -0.34 -18.33 5.73
N ARG A 112 -0.97 -19.32 5.09
CA ARG A 112 -1.06 -20.69 5.62
C ARG A 112 0.31 -21.37 5.62
N LYS A 113 1.08 -21.26 4.54
CA LYS A 113 2.44 -21.80 4.44
C LYS A 113 3.41 -21.17 5.44
N MET A 114 3.23 -19.89 5.76
CA MET A 114 3.97 -19.19 6.80
C MET A 114 3.54 -19.57 8.23
N GLY A 115 2.59 -20.50 8.39
CA GLY A 115 2.17 -21.06 9.68
C GLY A 115 1.11 -20.23 10.41
N VAL A 116 0.45 -19.28 9.73
CA VAL A 116 -0.63 -18.49 10.32
C VAL A 116 -1.88 -19.36 10.47
N LYS A 117 -2.42 -19.45 11.70
CA LYS A 117 -3.68 -20.16 11.98
C LYS A 117 -4.86 -19.39 11.40
N GLU A 118 -5.87 -20.11 10.89
CA GLU A 118 -7.06 -19.52 10.25
C GLU A 118 -7.75 -18.45 11.12
N VAL A 119 -7.90 -18.70 12.42
CA VAL A 119 -8.48 -17.74 13.38
C VAL A 119 -7.72 -16.42 13.51
N ARG A 120 -6.46 -16.36 13.04
CA ARG A 120 -5.62 -15.15 13.02
C ARG A 120 -5.55 -14.49 11.65
N ILE A 121 -6.18 -15.07 10.62
CA ILE A 121 -6.21 -14.49 9.28
C ILE A 121 -7.33 -13.45 9.23
N HIS A 122 -6.94 -12.18 9.11
CA HIS A 122 -7.87 -11.09 8.85
C HIS A 122 -8.01 -10.86 7.34
N ARG A 123 -9.26 -10.86 6.85
CA ARG A 123 -9.60 -10.53 5.46
C ARG A 123 -10.31 -9.18 5.43
N PRO A 124 -9.62 -8.08 5.05
CA PRO A 124 -10.27 -6.78 4.93
C PRO A 124 -11.43 -6.85 3.94
N LYS A 125 -12.57 -6.29 4.33
CA LYS A 125 -13.74 -6.20 3.47
C LYS A 125 -13.64 -5.00 2.54
N PHE A 126 -14.35 -5.05 1.42
CA PHE A 126 -14.61 -3.87 0.61
C PHE A 126 -15.39 -2.83 1.43
N LEU A 127 -15.23 -1.56 1.07
CA LEU A 127 -16.04 -0.50 1.63
C LEU A 127 -17.49 -0.66 1.16
N ASN A 128 -18.45 -0.37 2.04
CA ASN A 128 -19.85 -0.24 1.64
C ASN A 128 -20.05 1.09 0.87
N GLU A 129 -21.26 1.30 0.34
CA GLU A 129 -21.60 2.50 -0.44
C GLU A 129 -21.35 3.79 0.35
N ASP A 130 -21.80 3.86 1.60
CA ASP A 130 -21.65 5.04 2.46
C ASP A 130 -20.18 5.41 2.70
N TYR A 131 -19.34 4.45 3.10
CA TYR A 131 -17.92 4.69 3.34
C TYR A 131 -17.15 4.93 2.04
N SER A 132 -17.59 4.33 0.92
CA SER A 132 -17.01 4.59 -0.40
C SER A 132 -17.28 6.02 -0.84
N TRP A 133 -18.53 6.48 -0.70
CA TRP A 133 -18.91 7.85 -0.97
C TRP A 133 -18.18 8.83 -0.05
N LEU A 134 -18.11 8.52 1.25
CA LEU A 134 -17.37 9.31 2.24
C LEU A 134 -15.89 9.47 1.88
N LEU A 135 -15.24 8.38 1.46
CA LEU A 135 -13.84 8.42 1.03
C LEU A 135 -13.68 9.27 -0.24
N PHE A 136 -14.54 9.08 -1.23
CA PHE A 136 -14.51 9.84 -2.47
C PHE A 136 -14.67 11.34 -2.22
N ARG A 137 -15.72 11.75 -1.48
CA ARG A 137 -16.01 13.17 -1.26
C ARG A 137 -14.89 13.89 -0.50
N LYS A 138 -14.25 13.21 0.47
CA LYS A 138 -13.08 13.75 1.19
C LYS A 138 -11.91 14.09 0.26
N ILE A 139 -11.83 13.45 -0.90
CA ILE A 139 -10.74 13.64 -1.87
C ILE A 139 -11.18 14.60 -2.96
N ALA A 140 -12.26 14.27 -3.67
CA ALA A 140 -12.75 15.05 -4.80
C ALA A 140 -13.19 16.47 -4.41
N PHE A 141 -13.70 16.64 -3.18
CA PHE A 141 -14.12 17.93 -2.63
C PHE A 141 -13.22 18.38 -1.46
N ALA A 142 -11.92 18.04 -1.50
CA ALA A 142 -10.98 18.41 -0.44
C ALA A 142 -10.93 19.93 -0.18
N ALA A 143 -11.14 20.77 -1.20
CA ALA A 143 -11.20 22.23 -1.08
C ALA A 143 -12.37 22.73 -0.21
N SER A 144 -13.38 21.90 0.02
CA SER A 144 -14.58 22.20 0.81
C SER A 144 -14.71 21.29 2.02
N ASP A 145 -13.59 20.78 2.53
CA ASP A 145 -13.52 19.82 3.64
C ASP A 145 -14.40 18.57 3.42
N GLY A 146 -14.44 18.13 2.15
CA GLY A 146 -15.25 17.01 1.70
C GLY A 146 -16.73 17.32 1.51
N ASN A 147 -17.18 18.57 1.63
CA ASN A 147 -18.57 18.93 1.36
C ASN A 147 -18.84 19.15 -0.13
N CYS A 148 -19.81 18.41 -0.67
CA CYS A 148 -20.29 18.65 -2.03
C CYS A 148 -21.23 19.85 -2.00
N ILE A 149 -20.80 20.97 -2.59
CA ILE A 149 -21.60 22.22 -2.67
C ILE A 149 -22.55 22.19 -3.88
N TYR A 150 -22.38 21.22 -4.79
CA TYR A 150 -23.12 21.11 -6.04
C TYR A 150 -23.98 19.84 -6.05
N PRO A 151 -25.29 19.92 -5.74
CA PRO A 151 -26.17 18.75 -5.67
C PRO A 151 -26.14 17.91 -6.95
N ASP A 152 -26.12 18.54 -8.12
CA ASP A 152 -26.11 17.85 -9.42
C ASP A 152 -24.87 16.98 -9.65
N LEU A 153 -23.76 17.24 -8.94
CA LEU A 153 -22.53 16.44 -9.02
C LEU A 153 -22.55 15.27 -8.05
N GLU A 154 -23.40 15.30 -7.02
CA GLU A 154 -23.47 14.23 -6.03
C GLU A 154 -23.96 12.93 -6.67
N ASP A 155 -24.99 13.00 -7.50
CA ASP A 155 -25.53 11.81 -8.18
C ASP A 155 -24.51 11.20 -9.16
N VAL A 156 -23.83 12.04 -9.94
CA VAL A 156 -22.77 11.59 -10.86
C VAL A 156 -21.58 11.04 -10.08
N GLY A 157 -21.21 11.66 -8.96
CA GLY A 157 -20.16 11.19 -8.07
C GLY A 157 -20.48 9.82 -7.48
N LYS A 158 -21.70 9.61 -7.01
CA LYS A 158 -22.16 8.31 -6.50
C LYS A 158 -22.12 7.22 -7.58
N GLU A 159 -22.56 7.52 -8.80
CA GLU A 159 -22.46 6.61 -9.95
C GLU A 159 -20.99 6.23 -10.25
N ILE A 160 -20.08 7.20 -10.19
CA ILE A 160 -18.64 6.95 -10.37
C ILE A 160 -18.09 6.04 -9.25
N VAL A 161 -18.49 6.29 -8.00
CA VAL A 161 -18.03 5.50 -6.85
C VAL A 161 -18.54 4.06 -6.89
N GLU A 162 -19.78 3.85 -7.33
CA GLU A 162 -20.37 2.53 -7.50
C GLU A 162 -19.52 1.66 -8.44
N LYS A 163 -19.04 2.25 -9.54
CA LYS A 163 -18.13 1.60 -10.50
C LYS A 163 -16.78 1.17 -9.90
N CYS A 164 -16.35 1.80 -8.79
CA CYS A 164 -15.14 1.40 -8.07
C CYS A 164 -15.35 0.15 -7.18
N LYS A 165 -16.57 -0.38 -7.06
CA LYS A 165 -16.89 -1.64 -6.34
C LYS A 165 -16.32 -1.70 -4.90
N GLY A 166 -16.33 -0.57 -4.20
CA GLY A 166 -15.88 -0.48 -2.81
C GLY A 166 -14.37 -0.64 -2.58
N LEU A 167 -13.55 -0.57 -3.64
CA LEU A 167 -12.08 -0.66 -3.53
C LEU A 167 -11.47 0.70 -3.19
N PRO A 168 -10.82 0.86 -2.00
CA PRO A 168 -10.25 2.15 -1.59
C PRO A 168 -9.28 2.75 -2.61
N LEU A 169 -8.41 1.93 -3.23
CA LEU A 169 -7.44 2.42 -4.21
C LEU A 169 -8.11 3.01 -5.45
N ALA A 170 -9.14 2.34 -5.99
CA ALA A 170 -9.87 2.82 -7.17
C ALA A 170 -10.61 4.13 -6.84
N ILE A 171 -11.28 4.18 -5.69
CA ILE A 171 -11.97 5.38 -5.21
C ILE A 171 -11.00 6.55 -5.06
N LYS A 172 -9.81 6.31 -4.48
CA LYS A 172 -8.77 7.34 -4.32
C LYS A 172 -8.25 7.85 -5.66
N ALA A 173 -7.98 6.95 -6.62
CA ALA A 173 -7.49 7.32 -7.93
C ALA A 173 -8.48 8.23 -8.66
N VAL A 174 -9.74 7.78 -8.76
CA VAL A 174 -10.78 8.58 -9.42
C VAL A 174 -11.06 9.86 -8.65
N GLY A 175 -11.19 9.83 -7.32
CA GLY A 175 -11.39 11.03 -6.51
C GLY A 175 -10.26 12.06 -6.67
N GLY A 176 -9.01 11.62 -6.74
CA GLY A 176 -7.85 12.49 -6.97
C GLY A 176 -7.83 13.10 -8.36
N MET A 177 -8.24 12.35 -9.38
CA MET A 177 -8.45 12.88 -10.73
C MET A 177 -9.58 13.91 -10.76
N MET A 178 -10.72 13.63 -10.10
CA MET A 178 -11.88 14.53 -10.05
C MET A 178 -11.57 15.85 -9.33
N LEU A 179 -10.68 15.83 -8.32
CA LEU A 179 -10.18 17.03 -7.66
C LEU A 179 -9.55 18.03 -8.64
N CYS A 180 -8.94 17.55 -9.72
CA CYS A 180 -8.31 18.37 -10.75
C CYS A 180 -9.28 18.85 -11.84
N LYS A 181 -10.55 18.45 -11.79
CA LYS A 181 -11.55 18.79 -12.81
C LYS A 181 -12.45 19.92 -12.34
N THR A 182 -12.94 20.70 -13.29
CA THR A 182 -13.93 21.73 -13.00
C THR A 182 -15.25 21.08 -12.55
N PRO A 183 -15.94 21.64 -11.55
CA PRO A 183 -17.17 21.07 -11.01
C PRO A 183 -18.38 21.37 -11.93
N TYR A 184 -18.27 21.00 -13.21
CA TYR A 184 -19.36 21.11 -14.18
C TYR A 184 -19.96 19.73 -14.45
N TYR A 185 -21.30 19.65 -14.41
CA TYR A 185 -22.04 18.42 -14.64
C TYR A 185 -21.61 17.69 -15.92
N ARG A 186 -21.45 18.44 -17.03
CA ARG A 186 -21.06 17.87 -18.33
C ARG A 186 -19.69 17.18 -18.29
N GLU A 187 -18.74 17.74 -17.57
CA GLU A 187 -17.38 17.17 -17.46
C GLU A 187 -17.38 15.91 -16.58
N TRP A 188 -18.08 15.97 -15.44
CA TRP A 188 -18.25 14.79 -14.57
C TRP A 188 -18.98 13.65 -15.28
N ARG A 189 -20.02 13.97 -16.05
CA ARG A 189 -20.77 12.98 -16.83
C ARG A 189 -19.93 12.39 -17.96
N ARG A 190 -19.08 13.19 -18.63
CA ARG A 190 -18.12 12.69 -19.63
C ARG A 190 -17.20 11.64 -19.02
N ILE A 191 -16.63 11.94 -17.85
CA ILE A 191 -15.73 11.03 -17.13
C ILE A 191 -16.48 9.78 -16.66
N ALA A 192 -17.69 9.92 -16.13
CA ALA A 192 -18.50 8.77 -15.72
C ALA A 192 -18.77 7.81 -16.90
N ASN A 193 -19.03 8.36 -18.09
CA ASN A 193 -19.21 7.57 -19.30
C ASN A 193 -17.91 6.90 -19.74
N HIS A 194 -16.80 7.65 -19.80
CA HIS A 194 -15.47 7.11 -20.14
C HIS A 194 -15.05 5.98 -19.20
N PHE A 195 -15.30 6.13 -17.89
CA PHE A 195 -15.01 5.07 -16.93
C PHE A 195 -15.80 3.79 -17.17
N ARG A 196 -17.06 3.91 -17.64
CA ARG A 196 -17.86 2.75 -18.01
C ARG A 196 -17.24 2.03 -19.20
N ASP A 197 -16.77 2.78 -20.19
CA ASP A 197 -16.16 2.20 -21.39
C ASP A 197 -14.84 1.49 -21.03
N GLU A 198 -14.00 2.11 -20.19
CA GLU A 198 -12.79 1.50 -19.63
C GLU A 198 -13.06 0.20 -18.85
N LEU A 199 -14.18 0.13 -18.13
CA LEU A 199 -14.59 -1.08 -17.39
C LEU A 199 -15.08 -2.20 -18.31
N ILE A 200 -15.55 -1.89 -19.52
CA ILE A 200 -15.91 -2.90 -20.52
C ILE A 200 -14.65 -3.54 -21.10
N GLU A 201 -13.58 -2.75 -21.27
CA GLU A 201 -12.29 -3.25 -21.74
C GLU A 201 -11.47 -3.94 -20.64
N ASN A 202 -11.63 -3.49 -19.38
CA ASN A 202 -10.91 -3.99 -18.22
C ASN A 202 -11.85 -4.47 -17.10
N ASP A 203 -11.99 -5.80 -16.94
CA ASP A 203 -12.79 -6.41 -15.86
C ASP A 203 -12.29 -6.04 -14.43
N ASN A 204 -11.04 -5.59 -14.33
CA ASN A 204 -10.44 -5.16 -13.07
C ASN A 204 -10.65 -3.66 -12.84
N SER A 205 -11.61 -3.33 -11.97
CA SER A 205 -11.92 -1.95 -11.56
C SER A 205 -10.72 -1.13 -11.09
N VAL A 206 -9.68 -1.75 -10.51
CA VAL A 206 -8.45 -1.04 -10.15
C VAL A 206 -7.71 -0.62 -11.41
N MET A 207 -7.49 -1.52 -12.35
CA MET A 207 -6.78 -1.20 -13.60
C MET A 207 -7.56 -0.17 -14.41
N ALA A 208 -8.87 -0.35 -14.58
CA ALA A 208 -9.73 0.62 -15.25
C ALA A 208 -9.66 2.01 -14.58
N SER A 209 -9.68 2.08 -13.24
CA SER A 209 -9.55 3.37 -12.53
C SER A 209 -8.19 4.03 -12.68
N LEU A 210 -7.11 3.24 -12.74
CA LEU A 210 -5.75 3.74 -12.94
C LEU A 210 -5.52 4.19 -14.39
N GLN A 211 -6.04 3.43 -15.36
CA GLN A 211 -6.00 3.76 -16.78
C GLN A 211 -6.76 5.06 -17.05
N LEU A 212 -8.01 5.16 -16.58
CA LEU A 212 -8.79 6.39 -16.65
C LEU A 212 -8.06 7.59 -16.02
N SER A 213 -7.50 7.39 -14.82
CA SER A 213 -6.75 8.44 -14.13
C SER A 213 -5.52 8.87 -14.93
N TYR A 214 -4.84 7.93 -15.60
CA TYR A 214 -3.68 8.22 -16.46
C TYR A 214 -4.09 8.94 -17.73
N ASP A 215 -5.19 8.52 -18.38
CA ASP A 215 -5.63 9.10 -19.64
C ASP A 215 -6.09 10.54 -19.50
N GLU A 216 -6.67 10.87 -18.36
CA GLU A 216 -7.12 12.21 -18.00
C GLU A 216 -6.01 13.13 -17.46
N LEU A 217 -4.77 12.63 -17.30
CA LEU A 217 -3.62 13.46 -16.94
C LEU A 217 -3.25 14.43 -18.08
N PRO A 218 -2.80 15.65 -17.75
CA PRO A 218 -2.12 16.52 -18.69
C PRO A 218 -0.94 15.79 -19.37
N SER A 219 -0.72 16.07 -20.66
CA SER A 219 0.28 15.36 -21.48
C SER A 219 1.69 15.37 -20.87
N TYR A 220 2.13 16.50 -20.31
CA TYR A 220 3.45 16.61 -19.67
C TYR A 220 3.57 15.76 -18.40
N LEU A 221 2.48 15.54 -17.65
CA LEU A 221 2.48 14.68 -16.47
C LEU A 221 2.47 13.19 -16.82
N LYS A 222 1.98 12.81 -18.01
CA LYS A 222 2.03 11.41 -18.47
C LYS A 222 3.47 10.92 -18.58
N SER A 223 4.34 11.70 -19.22
CA SER A 223 5.77 11.40 -19.31
C SER A 223 6.44 11.35 -17.94
N CYS A 224 6.11 12.29 -17.05
CA CYS A 224 6.62 12.30 -15.67
C CYS A 224 6.18 11.06 -14.88
N PHE A 225 4.94 10.60 -15.08
CA PHE A 225 4.42 9.40 -14.43
C PHE A 225 5.10 8.13 -14.98
N LEU A 226 5.33 8.05 -16.28
CA LEU A 226 5.98 6.89 -16.90
C LEU A 226 7.44 6.72 -16.44
N SER A 227 8.13 7.80 -16.04
CA SER A 227 9.51 7.68 -15.54
C SER A 227 9.61 6.82 -14.26
N PHE A 228 8.52 6.68 -13.48
CA PHE A 228 8.50 5.80 -12.31
C PHE A 228 8.68 4.33 -12.67
N SER A 229 8.39 3.93 -13.91
CA SER A 229 8.60 2.55 -14.39
C SER A 229 10.07 2.13 -14.49
N LEU A 230 10.99 3.10 -14.47
CA LEU A 230 12.44 2.85 -14.51
C LEU A 230 13.00 2.40 -13.15
N TYR A 231 12.23 2.59 -12.08
CA TYR A 231 12.67 2.31 -10.73
C TYR A 231 12.31 0.88 -10.30
N PRO A 232 13.17 0.22 -9.50
CA PRO A 232 12.82 -1.07 -8.91
C PRO A 232 11.57 -1.01 -8.05
N GLU A 233 10.89 -2.16 -7.91
CA GLU A 233 9.70 -2.29 -7.05
C GLU A 233 10.01 -1.90 -5.60
N ASP A 234 9.06 -1.21 -4.95
CA ASP A 234 9.11 -0.74 -3.56
C ASP A 234 10.34 0.09 -3.16
N CYS A 235 11.12 0.60 -4.12
CA CYS A 235 12.28 1.40 -3.79
C CYS A 235 11.88 2.80 -3.30
N VAL A 236 12.66 3.34 -2.37
CA VAL A 236 12.49 4.72 -1.90
C VAL A 236 13.12 5.66 -2.91
N ILE A 237 12.27 6.39 -3.63
CA ILE A 237 12.73 7.38 -4.60
C ILE A 237 12.78 8.75 -3.92
N THR A 238 13.93 9.41 -4.01
CA THR A 238 14.08 10.77 -3.48
C THR A 238 13.40 11.78 -4.41
N LYS A 239 12.79 12.82 -3.82
CA LYS A 239 12.09 13.85 -4.59
C LYS A 239 13.05 14.57 -5.54
N GLU A 240 14.23 14.91 -5.06
CA GLU A 240 15.25 15.68 -5.78
C GLU A 240 15.70 14.93 -7.04
N GLN A 241 15.93 13.62 -6.94
CA GLN A 241 16.29 12.78 -8.07
C GLN A 241 15.21 12.81 -9.16
N LEU A 242 13.94 12.66 -8.79
CA LEU A 242 12.83 12.71 -9.76
C LEU A 242 12.72 14.07 -10.45
N VAL A 243 12.82 15.16 -9.69
CA VAL A 243 12.74 16.52 -10.23
C VAL A 243 13.87 16.75 -11.25
N HIS A 244 15.09 16.35 -10.93
CA HIS A 244 16.21 16.46 -11.87
C HIS A 244 16.03 15.58 -13.11
N CYS A 245 15.51 14.36 -12.95
CA CYS A 245 15.16 13.50 -14.09
C CYS A 245 14.13 14.16 -15.00
N TRP A 246 13.03 14.70 -14.46
CA TRP A 246 11.99 15.36 -15.26
C TRP A 246 12.50 16.59 -16.00
N ILE A 247 13.31 17.43 -15.35
CA ILE A 247 13.94 18.59 -16.02
C ILE A 247 14.84 18.15 -17.18
N ALA A 248 15.57 17.04 -17.02
CA ALA A 248 16.46 16.53 -18.06
C ALA A 248 15.73 15.89 -19.25
N PHE A 249 14.55 15.28 -19.02
CA PHE A 249 13.76 14.65 -20.07
C PHE A 249 12.89 15.61 -20.89
N GLY A 250 12.72 16.86 -20.43
CA GLY A 250 11.97 17.92 -21.13
C GLY A 250 10.49 17.92 -20.79
#